data_AF-A0A1H3VYS7-F1
#
_entry.id   AF-A0A1H3VYS7-F1
#
_cell.length_a   1.000
_cell.length_b   1.000
_cell.length_c   1.000
_cell.angle_alpha   90.00
_cell.angle_beta   90.00
_cell.angle_gamma   90.00
#
_symmetry.space_group_name_H-M   'P 1'
#
loop_
_entity.id
_entity.type
_entity.pdbx_description
1 polymer ?
#
loop_
_entity_poly.entity_id
_entity_poly.type
_entity_poly.pdbx_seq_one_letter_code
_entity_poly.pdbx_strand_id
1 'polypeptide(L)'
;MESSILHKIKKGLTDIVDHHLLKHGTVLDVRKWPRSPMIEVDLHLPESDMRYWNEVLYIKFNVGSLIFRDYTPFGWDAEISTCSLLIDAGHDGPGSRWARSLQKGDCIDYLKTDSTHQSPHLTNLVVGIGDNSSLGHLFALQHLTLPATRFDSAVLTDNGQTGDLLSSYFNRPPVPCASESELIEWLSVQGFCNDHTSFYLTGNEGLVVRLRKALKNLGYFGIKAKGFWS
;
A
#
# COMPACT_ATOMS: atom_id res chain seq x y z
N MET A 1 10.73 -44.67 -1.55
CA MET A 1 9.31 -44.56 -1.17
C MET A 1 9.17 -43.55 -0.02
N GLU A 2 9.61 -42.30 -0.25
CA GLU A 2 9.64 -41.24 0.79
C GLU A 2 9.05 -39.90 0.31
N SER A 3 8.63 -39.79 -0.96
CA SER A 3 8.10 -38.54 -1.53
C SER A 3 6.60 -38.30 -1.26
N SER A 4 5.85 -39.33 -0.84
CA SER A 4 4.39 -39.24 -0.67
C SER A 4 3.96 -38.64 0.68
N ILE A 5 4.77 -38.84 1.72
CA ILE A 5 4.45 -38.39 3.09
C ILE A 5 4.75 -36.89 3.24
N LEU A 6 5.88 -36.41 2.72
CA LEU A 6 6.23 -34.99 2.69
C LEU A 6 5.22 -34.15 1.88
N HIS A 7 4.67 -34.70 0.79
CA HIS A 7 3.65 -34.02 0.00
C HIS A 7 2.29 -33.97 0.71
N LYS A 8 1.92 -35.01 1.46
CA LYS A 8 0.69 -35.05 2.27
C LYS A 8 0.77 -34.14 3.50
N ILE A 9 1.93 -34.06 4.17
CA ILE A 9 2.13 -33.17 5.33
C ILE A 9 2.08 -31.71 4.89
N LYS A 10 2.66 -31.37 3.73
CA LYS A 10 2.61 -30.00 3.19
C LYS A 10 1.20 -29.59 2.76
N LYS A 11 0.38 -30.54 2.30
CA LYS A 11 -1.04 -30.33 1.94
C LYS A 11 -1.94 -30.21 3.19
N GLY A 12 -1.67 -30.99 4.24
CA GLY A 12 -2.41 -30.92 5.50
C GLY A 12 -2.13 -29.67 6.34
N LEU A 13 -0.95 -29.06 6.23
CA LEU A 13 -0.62 -27.80 6.94
C LEU A 13 -1.18 -26.55 6.25
N THR A 14 -1.44 -26.60 4.94
CA THR A 14 -2.17 -25.52 4.24
C THR A 14 -3.67 -25.56 4.53
N ASP A 15 -4.24 -26.75 4.69
CA ASP A 15 -5.69 -26.93 4.94
C ASP A 15 -6.12 -26.59 6.39
N ILE A 16 -5.18 -26.29 7.30
CA ILE A 16 -5.45 -25.85 8.69
C ILE A 16 -5.19 -24.33 8.85
N VAL A 17 -5.34 -23.54 7.80
CA VAL A 17 -5.87 -22.19 8.00
C VAL A 17 -7.37 -22.39 8.17
N ASP A 18 -7.77 -22.56 9.42
CA ASP A 18 -9.15 -22.79 9.81
C ASP A 18 -10.03 -21.72 9.14
N HIS A 19 -10.97 -22.12 8.27
CA HIS A 19 -11.86 -21.19 7.57
C HIS A 19 -12.65 -20.31 8.56
N HIS A 20 -12.75 -20.74 9.82
CA HIS A 20 -13.30 -19.98 10.95
C HIS A 20 -12.48 -18.76 11.38
N LEU A 21 -11.23 -18.60 10.91
CA LEU A 21 -10.39 -17.43 11.19
C LEU A 21 -10.50 -16.34 10.11
N LEU A 22 -11.10 -16.65 8.95
CA LEU A 22 -11.28 -15.66 7.90
C LEU A 22 -12.43 -14.74 8.27
N LYS A 23 -12.14 -13.45 8.25
CA LYS A 23 -13.12 -12.38 8.31
C LYS A 23 -13.64 -12.09 6.91
N HIS A 24 -14.84 -11.56 6.82
CA HIS A 24 -15.50 -11.25 5.57
C HIS A 24 -15.66 -9.74 5.36
N GLY A 25 -15.52 -9.33 4.12
CA GLY A 25 -15.76 -7.98 3.64
C GLY A 25 -16.65 -8.00 2.40
N THR A 26 -17.18 -6.84 2.04
CA THR A 26 -17.95 -6.67 0.81
C THR A 26 -17.33 -5.60 -0.06
N VAL A 27 -17.21 -5.88 -1.35
CA VAL A 27 -16.80 -4.89 -2.35
C VAL A 27 -17.96 -3.94 -2.62
N LEU A 28 -17.79 -2.67 -2.27
CA LEU A 28 -18.79 -1.62 -2.48
C LEU A 28 -18.74 -1.06 -3.89
N ASP A 29 -17.54 -0.92 -4.45
CA ASP A 29 -17.33 -0.48 -5.82
C ASP A 29 -15.93 -0.89 -6.33
N VAL A 30 -15.78 -0.96 -7.65
CA VAL A 30 -14.49 -1.25 -8.32
C VAL A 30 -14.30 -0.30 -9.49
N ARG A 31 -13.22 0.47 -9.46
CA ARG A 31 -12.88 1.42 -10.52
C ARG A 31 -11.55 1.05 -11.15
N LYS A 32 -11.61 0.64 -12.43
CA LYS A 32 -10.41 0.38 -13.25
C LYS A 32 -9.98 1.68 -13.90
N TRP A 33 -8.76 2.12 -13.60
CA TRP A 33 -8.28 3.39 -14.09
C TRP A 33 -7.96 3.33 -15.60
N PRO A 34 -8.50 4.25 -16.43
CA PRO A 34 -8.32 4.18 -17.87
C PRO A 34 -6.84 4.24 -18.28
N ARG A 35 -6.40 3.26 -19.08
CA ARG A 35 -5.00 3.15 -19.58
C ARG A 35 -3.94 3.14 -18.45
N SER A 36 -4.33 2.72 -17.25
CA SER A 36 -3.45 2.55 -16.09
C SER A 36 -3.61 1.12 -15.54
N PRO A 37 -2.56 0.52 -14.96
CA PRO A 37 -2.69 -0.78 -14.29
C PRO A 37 -3.43 -0.69 -12.94
N MET A 38 -3.77 0.51 -12.49
CA MET A 38 -4.38 0.74 -11.18
C MET A 38 -5.85 0.29 -11.15
N ILE A 39 -6.19 -0.42 -10.08
CA ILE A 39 -7.56 -0.76 -9.73
C ILE A 39 -7.82 -0.22 -8.34
N GLU A 40 -8.85 0.61 -8.24
CA GLU A 40 -9.35 1.10 -6.97
C GLU A 40 -10.55 0.27 -6.53
N VAL A 41 -10.58 -0.09 -5.26
CA VAL A 41 -11.62 -0.96 -4.68
C VAL A 41 -12.11 -0.34 -3.38
N ASP A 42 -13.40 -0.04 -3.30
CA ASP A 42 -14.03 0.36 -2.04
C ASP A 42 -14.58 -0.85 -1.32
N LEU A 43 -14.34 -0.90 -0.02
CA LEU A 43 -14.66 -2.05 0.82
C LEU A 43 -15.49 -1.63 2.02
N HIS A 44 -16.39 -2.53 2.43
CA HIS A 44 -17.01 -2.54 3.74
C HIS A 44 -16.44 -3.72 4.54
N LEU A 45 -15.84 -3.44 5.69
CA LEU A 45 -15.15 -4.42 6.55
C LEU A 45 -15.71 -4.36 7.99
N PRO A 46 -16.93 -4.90 8.23
CA PRO A 46 -17.62 -4.74 9.52
C PRO A 46 -16.90 -5.39 10.70
N GLU A 47 -16.03 -6.37 10.45
CA GLU A 47 -15.24 -7.06 11.48
C GLU A 47 -13.88 -6.39 11.78
N SER A 48 -13.61 -5.25 11.14
CA SER A 48 -12.43 -4.44 11.37
C SER A 48 -12.78 -3.19 12.17
N ASP A 49 -12.23 -3.06 13.38
CA ASP A 49 -12.45 -1.88 14.22
C ASP A 49 -11.53 -0.73 13.77
N MET A 50 -12.05 0.11 12.88
CA MET A 50 -11.31 1.22 12.27
C MET A 50 -11.07 2.39 13.24
N ARG A 51 -11.70 2.41 14.42
CA ARG A 51 -11.50 3.47 15.43
C ARG A 51 -10.08 3.50 15.98
N TYR A 52 -9.36 2.38 15.86
CA TYR A 52 -7.98 2.23 16.32
C TYR A 52 -6.95 2.31 15.19
N TRP A 53 -7.36 2.69 13.98
CA TRP A 53 -6.46 2.83 12.83
C TRP A 53 -5.72 4.18 12.91
N ASN A 54 -4.76 4.27 13.84
CA ASN A 54 -3.96 5.46 14.12
C ASN A 54 -2.52 5.38 13.57
N GLU A 55 -2.25 4.35 12.78
CA GLU A 55 -1.01 4.13 12.05
C GLU A 55 -1.32 3.49 10.70
N VAL A 56 -0.34 3.41 9.81
CA VAL A 56 -0.57 2.75 8.53
C VAL A 56 -0.65 1.25 8.76
N LEU A 57 -1.75 0.66 8.32
CA LEU A 57 -2.04 -0.76 8.45
C LEU A 57 -1.85 -1.48 7.12
N TYR A 58 -1.88 -2.81 7.18
CA TYR A 58 -2.14 -3.64 6.02
C TYR A 58 -3.27 -4.63 6.35
N ILE A 59 -4.01 -5.03 5.33
CA ILE A 59 -5.00 -6.09 5.41
C ILE A 59 -4.47 -7.28 4.62
N LYS A 60 -4.44 -8.45 5.24
CA LYS A 60 -3.96 -9.70 4.63
C LYS A 60 -5.14 -10.43 3.98
N PHE A 61 -5.40 -10.15 2.71
CA PHE A 61 -6.49 -10.74 1.94
C PHE A 61 -6.14 -12.12 1.43
N ASN A 62 -7.11 -13.03 1.42
CA ASN A 62 -7.05 -14.28 0.68
C ASN A 62 -7.41 -13.98 -0.79
N VAL A 63 -6.42 -14.11 -1.68
CA VAL A 63 -6.57 -13.85 -3.12
C VAL A 63 -6.82 -15.13 -3.93
N GLY A 64 -7.23 -16.21 -3.24
CA GLY A 64 -7.61 -17.49 -3.83
C GLY A 64 -6.67 -18.63 -3.47
N SER A 65 -7.21 -19.85 -3.31
CA SER A 65 -6.44 -21.07 -2.97
C SER A 65 -5.49 -20.90 -1.77
N LEU A 66 -5.92 -20.16 -0.73
CA LEU A 66 -5.13 -19.84 0.47
C LEU A 66 -3.82 -19.10 0.16
N ILE A 67 -3.79 -18.38 -0.96
CA ILE A 67 -2.72 -17.44 -1.29
C ILE A 67 -3.09 -16.11 -0.67
N PHE A 68 -2.22 -15.57 0.18
CA PHE A 68 -2.47 -14.29 0.86
C PHE A 68 -1.65 -13.15 0.28
N ARG A 69 -2.24 -11.95 0.22
CA ARG A 69 -1.55 -10.71 -0.17
C ARG A 69 -1.89 -9.58 0.79
N ASP A 70 -0.90 -8.75 1.04
CA ASP A 70 -1.03 -7.60 1.91
C ASP A 70 -1.35 -6.37 1.05
N TYR A 71 -2.47 -5.73 1.34
CA TYR A 71 -2.87 -4.47 0.72
C TYR A 71 -3.04 -3.40 1.80
N THR A 72 -2.61 -2.17 1.51
CA THR A 72 -2.72 -1.06 2.46
C THR A 72 -4.06 -0.35 2.25
N PRO A 73 -4.97 -0.32 3.24
CA PRO A 73 -6.17 0.49 3.16
C PRO A 73 -5.85 1.98 3.31
N PHE A 74 -6.64 2.82 2.66
CA PHE A 74 -6.62 4.27 2.83
C PHE A 74 -8.05 4.82 2.82
N GLY A 75 -8.20 6.10 3.19
CA GLY A 75 -9.49 6.80 3.12
C GLY A 75 -10.59 6.14 3.93
N TRP A 76 -10.27 5.63 5.13
CA TRP A 76 -11.23 4.87 5.92
C TRP A 76 -12.21 5.75 6.69
N ASP A 77 -13.41 5.20 6.93
CA ASP A 77 -14.45 5.77 7.75
C ASP A 77 -14.86 4.75 8.81
N ALA A 78 -14.59 5.08 10.07
CA ALA A 78 -14.86 4.20 11.20
C ALA A 78 -16.35 4.12 11.60
N GLU A 79 -17.17 5.09 11.20
CA GLU A 79 -18.61 5.08 11.49
C GLU A 79 -19.32 4.01 10.65
N ILE A 80 -18.94 3.91 9.37
CA ILE A 80 -19.55 2.97 8.42
C ILE A 80 -18.65 1.78 8.07
N SER A 81 -17.49 1.66 8.74
CA SER A 81 -16.53 0.56 8.55
C SER A 81 -16.09 0.38 7.09
N THR A 82 -15.84 1.48 6.39
CA THR A 82 -15.41 1.46 4.98
C THR A 82 -13.98 1.93 4.81
N CYS A 83 -13.31 1.45 3.76
CA CYS A 83 -12.00 1.92 3.32
C CYS A 83 -11.78 1.61 1.84
N SER A 84 -10.78 2.23 1.23
CA SER A 84 -10.42 1.98 -0.16
C SER A 84 -9.05 1.29 -0.27
N LEU A 85 -8.85 0.53 -1.35
CA LEU A 85 -7.58 -0.03 -1.78
C LEU A 85 -7.19 0.57 -3.14
N LEU A 86 -5.89 0.77 -3.34
CA LEU A 86 -5.30 1.09 -4.65
C LEU A 86 -4.31 -0.02 -4.98
N ILE A 87 -4.64 -0.81 -6.00
CA ILE A 87 -3.92 -2.02 -6.35
C ILE A 87 -3.27 -1.84 -7.71
N ASP A 88 -1.95 -1.96 -7.76
CA ASP A 88 -1.23 -2.12 -9.03
C ASP A 88 -1.47 -3.55 -9.56
N ALA A 89 -2.29 -3.63 -10.61
CA ALA A 89 -2.60 -4.87 -11.29
C ALA A 89 -1.88 -4.96 -12.65
N GLY A 90 -0.67 -4.41 -12.79
CA GLY A 90 0.10 -4.43 -14.04
C GLY A 90 0.77 -5.77 -14.37
N HIS A 91 1.01 -6.61 -13.36
CA HIS A 91 1.69 -7.90 -13.53
C HIS A 91 0.72 -9.09 -13.51
N ASP A 92 1.18 -10.30 -13.83
CA ASP A 92 0.33 -11.52 -13.84
C ASP A 92 0.48 -12.35 -12.55
N GLY A 93 0.43 -11.67 -11.41
CA GLY A 93 0.47 -12.32 -10.09
C GLY A 93 -0.93 -12.76 -9.62
N PRO A 94 -1.03 -13.67 -8.63
CA PRO A 94 -2.31 -14.02 -8.00
C PRO A 94 -3.10 -12.80 -7.51
N GLY A 95 -2.42 -11.84 -6.87
CA GLY A 95 -3.05 -10.60 -6.40
C GLY A 95 -3.60 -9.73 -7.54
N SER A 96 -2.88 -9.60 -8.65
CA SER A 96 -3.35 -8.83 -9.82
C SER A 96 -4.53 -9.51 -10.50
N ARG A 97 -4.51 -10.84 -10.62
CA ARG A 97 -5.66 -11.60 -11.17
C ARG A 97 -6.89 -11.45 -10.28
N TRP A 98 -6.73 -11.60 -8.97
CA TRP A 98 -7.78 -11.36 -7.98
C TRP A 98 -8.36 -9.96 -8.10
N ALA A 99 -7.52 -8.92 -8.07
CA ALA A 99 -7.97 -7.53 -8.19
C ALA A 99 -8.72 -7.26 -9.50
N ARG A 100 -8.27 -7.83 -10.63
CA ARG A 100 -8.96 -7.70 -11.92
C ARG A 100 -10.32 -8.39 -11.97
N SER A 101 -10.51 -9.45 -11.19
CA SER A 101 -11.75 -10.22 -11.13
C SER A 101 -12.81 -9.64 -10.20
N LEU A 102 -12.43 -8.76 -9.26
CA LEU A 102 -13.37 -8.17 -8.31
C LEU A 102 -14.48 -7.38 -9.02
N GLN A 103 -15.68 -7.50 -8.49
CA GLN A 103 -16.88 -6.79 -8.88
C GLN A 103 -17.61 -6.25 -7.66
N LYS A 104 -18.40 -5.19 -7.87
CA LYS A 104 -19.30 -4.68 -6.85
C LYS A 104 -20.24 -5.78 -6.35
N GLY A 105 -20.34 -5.91 -5.03
CA GLY A 105 -21.15 -6.91 -4.36
C GLY A 105 -20.41 -8.21 -4.03
N ASP A 106 -19.17 -8.39 -4.52
CA ASP A 106 -18.37 -9.57 -4.17
C ASP A 106 -18.08 -9.62 -2.67
N CYS A 107 -18.13 -10.84 -2.12
CA CYS A 107 -17.59 -11.13 -0.80
C CYS A 107 -16.09 -11.38 -0.92
N ILE A 108 -15.31 -10.82 0.01
CA ILE A 108 -13.87 -11.05 0.09
C ILE A 108 -13.49 -11.56 1.47
N ASP A 109 -12.49 -12.41 1.51
CA ASP A 109 -11.97 -12.98 2.75
C ASP A 109 -10.62 -12.35 3.11
N TYR A 110 -10.43 -12.05 4.40
CA TYR A 110 -9.15 -11.58 4.92
C TYR A 110 -8.85 -12.19 6.28
N LEU A 111 -7.56 -12.43 6.52
CA LEU A 111 -7.12 -13.09 7.75
C LEU A 111 -7.04 -12.10 8.92
N LYS A 112 -6.48 -10.93 8.67
CA LYS A 112 -6.28 -9.90 9.69
C LYS A 112 -6.00 -8.53 9.09
N THR A 113 -6.18 -7.53 9.93
CA THR A 113 -5.67 -6.18 9.76
C THR A 113 -4.59 -5.97 10.81
N ASP A 114 -3.42 -5.48 10.41
CA ASP A 114 -2.26 -5.40 11.30
C ASP A 114 -1.34 -4.23 10.93
N SER A 115 -0.47 -3.88 11.86
CA SER A 115 0.41 -2.72 11.80
C SER A 115 1.52 -2.85 10.75
N THR A 116 1.81 -1.75 10.05
CA THR A 116 3.09 -1.61 9.33
C THR A 116 4.20 -1.01 10.20
N HIS A 117 3.88 -0.59 11.43
CA HIS A 117 4.69 0.20 12.34
C HIS A 117 5.15 1.54 11.76
N GLN A 118 4.43 2.05 10.77
CA GLN A 118 4.65 3.35 10.17
C GLN A 118 3.52 4.29 10.59
N SER A 119 3.83 5.21 11.49
CA SER A 119 2.96 6.29 11.92
C SER A 119 3.69 7.63 11.77
N PRO A 120 3.03 8.68 11.25
CA PRO A 120 3.64 10.00 11.12
C PRO A 120 3.97 10.57 12.50
N HIS A 121 5.11 11.27 12.61
CA HIS A 121 5.43 12.02 13.82
C HIS A 121 4.51 13.24 13.93
N LEU A 122 4.10 13.57 15.16
CA LEU A 122 3.14 14.64 15.43
C LEU A 122 3.55 16.01 14.84
N THR A 123 4.86 16.29 14.79
CA THR A 123 5.38 17.62 14.39
C THR A 123 6.34 17.62 13.21
N ASN A 124 6.80 16.46 12.72
CA ASN A 124 7.76 16.42 11.59
C ASN A 124 7.06 16.45 10.25
N LEU A 125 7.56 17.22 9.28
CA LEU A 125 7.16 17.08 7.89
C LEU A 125 7.26 15.60 7.48
N VAL A 126 6.22 15.08 6.86
CA VAL A 126 6.13 13.68 6.42
C VAL A 126 6.39 13.65 4.93
N VAL A 127 7.41 12.91 4.53
CA VAL A 127 7.80 12.75 3.12
C VAL A 127 7.63 11.29 2.73
N GLY A 128 6.62 11.01 1.92
CA GLY A 128 6.32 9.65 1.44
C GLY A 128 6.88 9.40 0.04
N ILE A 129 7.58 8.28 -0.16
CA ILE A 129 8.20 7.94 -1.45
C ILE A 129 7.99 6.46 -1.75
N GLY A 130 7.61 6.13 -2.98
CA GLY A 130 7.53 4.74 -3.40
C GLY A 130 7.27 4.56 -4.89
N ASP A 131 6.68 3.44 -5.25
CA ASP A 131 6.21 3.10 -6.60
C ASP A 131 4.68 2.96 -6.63
N ASN A 132 4.09 2.56 -7.77
CA ASN A 132 2.65 2.35 -7.90
C ASN A 132 2.06 1.44 -6.78
N SER A 133 2.80 0.41 -6.34
CA SER A 133 2.36 -0.49 -5.26
C SER A 133 2.26 0.20 -3.89
N SER A 134 2.86 1.37 -3.75
CA SER A 134 2.91 2.16 -2.53
C SER A 134 1.77 3.15 -2.37
N LEU A 135 0.98 3.41 -3.42
CA LEU A 135 0.00 4.51 -3.42
C LEU A 135 -0.97 4.46 -2.24
N GLY A 136 -1.56 3.28 -1.95
CA GLY A 136 -2.43 3.12 -0.77
C GLY A 136 -1.72 3.47 0.54
N HIS A 137 -0.44 3.11 0.67
CA HIS A 137 0.37 3.45 1.85
C HIS A 137 0.63 4.95 1.97
N LEU A 138 0.94 5.62 0.86
CA LEU A 138 1.15 7.07 0.84
C LEU A 138 -0.14 7.83 1.20
N PHE A 139 -1.29 7.41 0.69
CA PHE A 139 -2.58 8.01 1.06
C PHE A 139 -2.98 7.72 2.52
N ALA A 140 -2.65 6.54 3.05
CA ALA A 140 -2.83 6.26 4.47
C ALA A 140 -1.97 7.18 5.36
N LEU A 141 -0.69 7.39 5.00
CA LEU A 141 0.17 8.35 5.70
C LEU A 141 -0.37 9.77 5.60
N GLN A 142 -0.86 10.19 4.43
CA GLN A 142 -1.46 11.50 4.24
C GLN A 142 -2.69 11.68 5.13
N HIS A 143 -3.58 10.70 5.17
CA HIS A 143 -4.78 10.71 6.02
C HIS A 143 -4.44 10.84 7.51
N LEU A 144 -3.35 10.22 7.96
CA LEU A 144 -2.87 10.27 9.34
C LEU A 144 -2.06 11.53 9.68
N THR A 145 -1.67 12.33 8.68
CA THR A 145 -0.81 13.50 8.88
C THR A 145 -1.63 14.76 9.09
N LEU A 146 -1.57 15.32 10.30
CA LEU A 146 -2.25 16.56 10.65
C LEU A 146 -1.25 17.71 10.93
N PRO A 147 -1.50 18.93 10.42
CA PRO A 147 -2.39 19.22 9.29
C PRO A 147 -1.87 18.59 7.99
N ALA A 148 -2.75 18.37 7.01
CA ALA A 148 -2.43 17.75 5.72
C ALA A 148 -1.36 18.51 4.91
N THR A 149 -1.11 19.78 5.23
CA THR A 149 -0.03 20.59 4.65
C THR A 149 1.37 20.14 5.06
N ARG A 150 1.50 19.26 6.06
CA ARG A 150 2.79 18.68 6.49
C ARG A 150 3.10 17.36 5.78
N PHE A 151 2.42 17.07 4.68
CA PHE A 151 2.65 15.87 3.88
C PHE A 151 3.05 16.24 2.46
N ASP A 152 4.23 15.77 2.07
CA ASP A 152 4.75 15.78 0.70
C ASP A 152 5.00 14.35 0.25
N SER A 153 4.85 14.09 -1.04
CA SER A 153 5.15 12.75 -1.56
C SER A 153 5.48 12.75 -3.04
N ALA A 154 6.23 11.73 -3.45
CA ALA A 154 6.52 11.43 -4.84
C ALA A 154 6.43 9.93 -5.10
N VAL A 155 6.07 9.55 -6.32
CA VAL A 155 5.88 8.14 -6.70
C VAL A 155 6.53 7.85 -8.04
N LEU A 156 7.29 6.76 -8.11
CA LEU A 156 7.77 6.21 -9.37
C LEU A 156 6.59 5.60 -10.11
N THR A 157 6.28 6.14 -11.27
CA THR A 157 5.26 5.62 -12.17
C THR A 157 5.78 5.66 -13.60
N ASP A 158 5.86 4.51 -14.25
CA ASP A 158 6.28 4.36 -15.65
C ASP A 158 5.15 4.72 -16.64
N ASN A 159 3.98 5.11 -16.12
CA ASN A 159 2.80 5.41 -16.89
C ASN A 159 2.30 6.84 -16.59
N GLY A 160 2.57 7.76 -17.52
CA GLY A 160 2.16 9.16 -17.39
C GLY A 160 0.65 9.34 -17.18
N GLN A 161 -0.18 8.45 -17.73
CA GLN A 161 -1.63 8.49 -17.51
C GLN A 161 -2.00 8.22 -16.04
N THR A 162 -1.26 7.36 -15.34
CA THR A 162 -1.45 7.14 -13.90
C THR A 162 -1.17 8.43 -13.13
N GLY A 163 -0.10 9.16 -13.49
CA GLY A 163 0.21 10.47 -12.90
C GLY A 163 -0.88 11.52 -13.12
N ASP A 164 -1.42 11.61 -14.33
CA ASP A 164 -2.53 12.50 -14.66
C ASP A 164 -3.80 12.13 -13.86
N LEU A 165 -4.11 10.84 -13.77
CA LEU A 165 -5.27 10.36 -13.03
C LEU A 165 -5.14 10.64 -11.54
N LEU A 166 -3.97 10.38 -10.93
CA LEU A 166 -3.69 10.75 -9.54
C LEU A 166 -4.01 12.23 -9.29
N SER A 167 -3.53 13.10 -10.18
CA SER A 167 -3.71 14.54 -10.06
C SER A 167 -5.15 15.01 -10.23
N SER A 168 -5.95 14.29 -11.03
CA SER A 168 -7.37 14.59 -11.20
C SER A 168 -8.25 14.06 -10.06
N TYR A 169 -7.84 12.97 -9.42
CA TYR A 169 -8.68 12.20 -8.49
C TYR A 169 -8.46 12.58 -7.03
N PHE A 170 -7.25 13.03 -6.68
CA PHE A 170 -6.89 13.36 -5.31
C PHE A 170 -6.51 14.83 -5.17
N ASN A 171 -6.97 15.47 -4.09
CA ASN A 171 -6.70 16.88 -3.82
C ASN A 171 -5.19 17.19 -3.59
N ARG A 172 -4.44 16.19 -3.14
CA ARG A 172 -3.00 16.28 -2.85
C ARG A 172 -2.31 14.98 -3.32
N PRO A 173 -2.18 14.77 -4.64
CA PRO A 173 -1.57 13.57 -5.18
C PRO A 173 -0.06 13.54 -4.87
N PRO A 174 0.56 12.35 -4.81
CA PRO A 174 2.02 12.26 -4.94
C PRO A 174 2.49 12.81 -6.28
N VAL A 175 3.65 13.48 -6.29
CA VAL A 175 4.30 13.94 -7.52
C VAL A 175 4.73 12.72 -8.33
N PRO A 176 4.22 12.54 -9.57
CA PRO A 176 4.65 11.43 -10.41
C PRO A 176 6.06 11.69 -10.94
N CYS A 177 6.93 10.68 -10.86
CA CYS A 177 8.26 10.66 -11.43
C CYS A 177 8.37 9.46 -12.37
N ALA A 178 8.89 9.67 -13.59
CA ALA A 178 9.00 8.61 -14.59
C ALA A 178 10.25 7.74 -14.39
N SER A 179 11.18 8.17 -13.55
CA SER A 179 12.44 7.47 -13.29
C SER A 179 12.93 7.63 -11.85
N GLU A 180 13.81 6.72 -11.42
CA GLU A 180 14.49 6.84 -10.11
C GLU A 180 15.34 8.11 -10.04
N SER A 181 15.94 8.55 -11.16
CA SER A 181 16.69 9.79 -11.25
C SER A 181 15.82 11.01 -10.97
N GLU A 182 14.61 11.07 -11.53
CA GLU A 182 13.65 12.15 -11.26
C GLU A 182 13.19 12.16 -9.81
N LEU A 183 13.00 10.99 -9.17
CA LEU A 183 12.72 10.92 -7.73
C LEU A 183 13.85 11.52 -6.89
N ILE A 184 15.11 11.21 -7.23
CA ILE A 184 16.28 11.73 -6.52
C ILE A 184 16.46 13.22 -6.77
N GLU A 185 16.20 13.69 -8.00
CA GLU A 185 16.20 15.11 -8.33
C GLU A 185 15.13 15.86 -7.54
N TRP A 186 13.89 15.35 -7.55
CA TRP A 186 12.78 15.90 -6.76
C TRP A 186 13.18 16.05 -5.30
N LEU A 187 13.75 15.00 -4.68
CA LEU A 187 14.25 15.02 -3.31
C LEU A 187 15.33 16.09 -3.05
N SER A 188 16.25 16.25 -4.00
CA SER A 188 17.42 17.12 -3.84
C SER A 188 17.03 18.60 -3.86
N VAL A 189 15.97 18.96 -4.58
CA VAL A 189 15.52 20.35 -4.72
C VAL A 189 14.54 20.82 -3.65
N GLN A 190 14.00 19.92 -2.81
CA GLN A 190 13.02 20.32 -1.78
C GLN A 190 13.64 21.12 -0.62
N GLY A 191 14.92 20.90 -0.30
CA GLY A 191 15.58 21.57 0.83
C GLY A 191 14.96 21.24 2.20
N PHE A 192 14.53 20.00 2.41
CA PHE A 192 13.92 19.57 3.67
C PHE A 192 14.86 19.76 4.88
N CYS A 193 14.28 20.10 6.03
CA CYS A 193 15.03 20.20 7.28
C CYS A 193 15.32 18.81 7.85
N ASN A 194 16.59 18.48 8.10
CA ASN A 194 17.00 17.16 8.61
C ASN A 194 16.34 16.78 9.94
N ASP A 195 16.24 17.74 10.88
CA ASP A 195 15.80 17.48 12.25
C ASP A 195 14.27 17.39 12.38
N HIS A 196 13.54 17.91 11.39
CA HIS A 196 12.09 18.04 11.41
C HIS A 196 11.40 17.37 10.23
N THR A 197 12.06 16.39 9.60
CA THR A 197 11.50 15.61 8.50
C THR A 197 11.57 14.11 8.79
N SER A 198 10.51 13.40 8.45
CA SER A 198 10.44 11.93 8.52
C SER A 198 10.10 11.38 7.14
N PHE A 199 11.02 10.58 6.61
CA PHE A 199 10.91 9.94 5.31
C PHE A 199 10.33 8.53 5.45
N TYR A 200 9.38 8.20 4.60
CA TYR A 200 8.73 6.89 4.52
C TYR A 200 8.94 6.34 3.12
N LEU A 201 9.73 5.27 3.00
CA LEU A 201 10.08 4.63 1.75
C LEU A 201 9.38 3.29 1.64
N THR A 202 8.55 3.11 0.62
CA THR A 202 7.81 1.86 0.38
C THR A 202 7.86 1.42 -1.08
N GLY A 203 7.48 0.18 -1.37
CA GLY A 203 7.40 -0.35 -2.74
C GLY A 203 8.41 -1.46 -3.00
N ASN A 204 8.94 -1.54 -4.22
CA ASN A 204 9.98 -2.52 -4.58
C ASN A 204 11.18 -2.44 -3.63
N GLU A 205 11.61 -3.58 -3.09
CA GLU A 205 12.70 -3.66 -2.09
C GLU A 205 14.02 -3.06 -2.63
N GLY A 206 14.35 -3.35 -3.89
CA GLY A 206 15.53 -2.80 -4.54
C GLY A 206 15.48 -1.27 -4.64
N LEU A 207 14.34 -0.71 -5.04
CA LEU A 207 14.12 0.74 -5.09
C LEU A 207 14.24 1.36 -3.69
N VAL A 208 13.57 0.79 -2.70
CA VAL A 208 13.58 1.27 -1.31
C VAL A 208 15.01 1.30 -0.74
N VAL A 209 15.81 0.26 -0.98
CA VAL A 209 17.22 0.22 -0.53
C VAL A 209 18.05 1.31 -1.18
N ARG A 210 17.88 1.54 -2.50
CA ARG A 210 18.63 2.58 -3.23
C ARG A 210 18.23 3.98 -2.79
N LEU A 211 16.92 4.27 -2.66
CA LEU A 211 16.42 5.55 -2.16
C LEU A 211 16.89 5.83 -0.73
N ARG A 212 16.91 4.81 0.14
CA ARG A 212 17.44 4.95 1.50
C ARG A 212 18.91 5.36 1.49
N LYS A 213 19.72 4.76 0.61
CA LYS A 213 21.13 5.12 0.45
C LYS A 213 21.27 6.55 -0.08
N ALA A 214 20.47 6.95 -1.06
CA ALA A 214 20.47 8.31 -1.62
C ALA A 214 20.16 9.36 -0.54
N LEU A 215 19.10 9.16 0.25
CA LEU A 215 18.73 10.08 1.34
C LEU A 215 19.82 10.19 2.42
N LYS A 216 20.46 9.07 2.79
CA LYS A 216 21.60 9.10 3.71
C LYS A 216 22.79 9.89 3.17
N ASN A 217 23.07 9.76 1.87
CA ASN A 217 24.14 10.52 1.21
C ASN A 217 23.83 12.02 1.14
N LEU A 218 22.53 12.39 1.11
CA LEU A 218 22.07 13.77 1.21
C LEU A 218 22.07 14.30 2.66
N GLY A 219 22.39 13.46 3.66
CA GLY A 219 22.47 13.85 5.07
C GLY A 219 21.19 13.66 5.87
N TYR A 220 20.18 12.97 5.34
CA TYR A 220 18.93 12.69 6.06
C TYR A 220 19.03 11.42 6.93
N PHE A 221 18.45 11.46 8.14
CA PHE A 221 18.52 10.36 9.11
C PHE A 221 17.16 9.77 9.52
N GLY A 222 16.09 10.57 9.48
CA GLY A 222 14.72 10.17 9.86
C GLY A 222 14.02 9.26 8.85
N ILE A 223 14.65 8.16 8.44
CA ILE A 223 14.20 7.31 7.33
C ILE A 223 13.61 5.99 7.84
N LYS A 224 12.31 5.80 7.59
CA LYS A 224 11.57 4.53 7.74
C LYS A 224 11.42 3.90 6.36
N ALA A 225 11.72 2.61 6.24
CA ALA A 225 11.77 1.92 4.94
C ALA A 225 11.13 0.54 5.05
N LYS A 226 10.30 0.17 4.07
CA LYS A 226 9.62 -1.12 4.01
C LYS A 226 9.45 -1.60 2.56
N GLY A 227 10.12 -2.69 2.19
CA GLY A 227 9.89 -3.36 0.91
C GLY A 227 8.55 -4.11 0.92
N PHE A 228 7.80 -4.02 -0.17
CA PHE A 228 6.52 -4.70 -0.38
C PHE A 228 6.67 -5.94 -1.27
N TRP A 229 7.60 -5.87 -2.23
CA TRP A 229 7.87 -6.92 -3.21
C TRP A 229 9.31 -6.83 -3.70
N SER A 230 9.82 -7.88 -4.33
CA SER A 230 11.21 -8.01 -4.81
C SER A 230 11.25 -8.49 -6.25
#